data_AF-Q4TUI0-F1
#
_entry.id   AF-Q4TUI0-F1
#
_cell.length_a   1.000
_cell.length_b   1.000
_cell.length_c   1.000
_cell.angle_alpha   90.00
_cell.angle_beta   90.00
_cell.angle_gamma   90.00
#
_symmetry.space_group_name_H-M   'P 1'
#
loop_
_entity.id
_entity.type
_entity.pdbx_description
1 polymer ?
#
loop_
_entity_poly.entity_id
_entity_poly.type
_entity_poly.pdbx_seq_one_letter_code
_entity_poly.pdbx_strand_id
1 'polypeptide(L)'
;IPGVAAGSLLIASSLGGFALIGSLHLPFDERTTGPLAVLLVFGALSLEASGRVPTLNLPILLGNASYSIYLWHTFAISVVAKAGSMLGIPPVMSMALAIVSGTVAGIAAYALLERPLLQPRRTPPAAVGLAGPAAD
;
A
#
# COMPACT_ATOMS: atom_id res chain seq x y z
N ILE A 1 19.11 -7.61 -13.25
CA ILE A 1 18.05 -6.60 -13.09
C ILE A 1 18.04 -5.74 -14.35
N PRO A 2 16.90 -5.53 -15.03
CA PRO A 2 16.81 -4.70 -16.23
C PRO A 2 17.44 -3.33 -16.01
N GLY A 3 18.11 -2.79 -17.03
CA GLY A 3 18.60 -1.42 -16.98
C GLY A 3 17.44 -0.42 -16.84
N VAL A 4 17.74 0.79 -16.38
CA VAL A 4 16.71 1.81 -16.06
C VAL A 4 15.78 2.14 -17.24
N ALA A 5 16.31 2.15 -18.46
CA ALA A 5 15.51 2.34 -19.66
C ALA A 5 14.47 1.22 -19.83
N ALA A 6 14.88 -0.04 -19.64
CA ALA A 6 13.99 -1.19 -19.68
C ALA A 6 12.96 -1.12 -18.52
N GLY A 7 13.38 -0.80 -17.30
CA GLY A 7 12.48 -0.61 -16.15
C GLY A 7 11.40 0.45 -16.41
N SER A 8 11.79 1.58 -16.99
CA SER A 8 10.86 2.68 -17.34
C SER A 8 9.88 2.27 -18.44
N LEU A 9 10.35 1.52 -19.45
CA LEU A 9 9.49 0.97 -20.51
C LEU A 9 8.46 -0.03 -19.96
N LEU A 10 8.85 -0.87 -19.00
CA LEU A 10 7.93 -1.81 -18.35
C LEU A 10 6.82 -1.09 -17.60
N ILE A 11 7.16 -0.04 -16.85
CA ILE A 11 6.18 0.81 -16.15
C ILE A 11 5.25 1.50 -17.15
N ALA A 12 5.82 2.13 -18.19
CA ALA A 12 5.02 2.83 -19.21
C ALA A 12 4.06 1.86 -19.93
N SER A 13 4.53 0.66 -20.27
CA SER A 13 3.71 -0.38 -20.91
C SER A 13 2.60 -0.87 -19.98
N SER A 14 2.90 -1.06 -18.69
CA SER A 14 1.90 -1.45 -17.70
C SER A 14 0.82 -0.38 -17.52
N LEU A 15 1.21 0.87 -17.29
CA LEU A 15 0.27 1.99 -17.13
C LEU A 15 -0.58 2.19 -18.39
N GLY A 16 0.03 2.09 -19.58
CA GLY A 16 -0.68 2.13 -20.85
C GLY A 16 -1.68 0.99 -20.99
N GLY A 17 -1.32 -0.23 -20.57
CA GLY A 17 -2.22 -1.38 -20.56
C GLY A 17 -3.41 -1.19 -19.63
N PHE A 18 -3.20 -0.74 -18.39
CA PHE A 18 -4.30 -0.44 -17.46
C PHE A 18 -5.21 0.67 -17.98
N ALA A 19 -4.63 1.74 -18.55
CA ALA A 19 -5.39 2.83 -19.15
C ALA A 19 -6.21 2.36 -20.36
N LEU A 20 -5.67 1.45 -21.18
CA LEU A 20 -6.38 0.87 -22.32
C LEU A 20 -7.54 -0.01 -21.88
N ILE A 21 -7.35 -0.86 -20.87
CA ILE A 21 -8.42 -1.69 -20.29
C ILE A 21 -9.55 -0.79 -19.79
N GLY A 22 -9.23 0.25 -19.02
CA GLY A 22 -10.21 1.21 -18.52
C GLY A 22 -10.93 1.98 -19.63
N SER A 23 -10.20 2.45 -20.64
CA SER A 23 -10.77 3.26 -21.73
C SER A 23 -11.69 2.45 -22.64
N LEU A 24 -11.29 1.22 -22.98
CA LEU A 24 -12.06 0.33 -23.85
C LEU A 24 -13.10 -0.50 -23.08
N HIS A 25 -13.24 -0.30 -21.76
CA HIS A 25 -14.13 -1.07 -20.90
C HIS A 25 -13.94 -2.59 -21.05
N LEU A 26 -12.69 -3.01 -21.23
CA LEU A 26 -12.33 -4.42 -21.31
C LEU A 26 -12.55 -5.09 -19.94
N PRO A 27 -12.77 -6.42 -19.91
CA PRO A 27 -12.94 -7.12 -18.66
C PRO A 27 -11.67 -7.01 -17.78
N PHE A 28 -11.89 -6.59 -16.53
CA PHE A 28 -10.88 -6.54 -15.48
C PHE A 28 -10.69 -7.94 -14.88
N ASP A 29 -10.06 -8.81 -15.64
CA ASP A 29 -9.81 -10.20 -15.26
C ASP A 29 -8.33 -10.43 -14.93
N GLU A 30 -8.04 -11.41 -14.06
CA GLU A 30 -6.69 -11.82 -13.66
C GLU A 30 -5.74 -12.03 -14.86
N ARG A 31 -6.27 -12.50 -15.99
CA ARG A 31 -5.48 -12.76 -17.20
C ARG A 31 -4.98 -11.48 -17.89
N THR A 32 -5.72 -10.38 -17.79
CA THR A 32 -5.36 -9.11 -18.42
C THR A 32 -4.60 -8.22 -17.43
N THR A 33 -5.02 -8.16 -16.17
CA THR A 33 -4.37 -7.33 -15.15
C THR A 33 -3.14 -7.97 -14.51
N GLY A 34 -3.11 -9.30 -14.36
CA GLY A 34 -1.98 -10.02 -13.76
C GLY A 34 -0.65 -9.73 -14.46
N PRO A 35 -0.54 -9.92 -15.79
CA PRO A 35 0.67 -9.57 -16.53
C PRO A 35 1.06 -8.09 -16.39
N LEU A 36 0.09 -7.19 -16.43
CA LEU A 36 0.33 -5.74 -16.29
C LEU A 36 0.84 -5.40 -14.88
N ALA A 37 0.32 -6.03 -13.84
CA ALA A 37 0.78 -5.85 -12.47
C ALA A 37 2.23 -6.35 -12.30
N VAL A 38 2.56 -7.51 -12.88
CA VAL A 38 3.93 -8.05 -12.87
C VAL A 38 4.89 -7.09 -13.58
N LEU A 39 4.52 -6.57 -14.75
CA LEU A 39 5.32 -5.57 -15.47
C LEU A 39 5.56 -4.32 -14.63
N LEU A 40 4.53 -3.83 -13.93
CA LEU A 40 4.62 -2.65 -13.07
C LEU A 40 5.62 -2.87 -11.93
N VAL A 41 5.47 -3.98 -11.19
CA VAL A 41 6.32 -4.32 -10.03
C VAL A 41 7.76 -4.55 -10.49
N PHE A 42 7.96 -5.30 -11.56
CA PHE A 42 9.30 -5.59 -12.07
C PHE A 42 10.00 -4.32 -12.59
N GLY A 43 9.26 -3.41 -13.23
CA GLY A 43 9.75 -2.10 -13.63
C GLY A 43 10.11 -1.22 -12.42
N ALA A 44 9.27 -1.19 -11.39
CA ALA A 44 9.52 -0.45 -10.15
C ALA A 44 10.76 -0.96 -9.42
N LEU A 45 10.92 -2.28 -9.27
CA LEU A 45 12.12 -2.91 -8.68
C LEU A 45 13.39 -2.59 -9.49
N SER A 46 13.28 -2.51 -10.82
CA SER A 46 14.41 -2.14 -11.68
C SER A 46 14.85 -0.68 -11.45
N LEU A 47 13.89 0.24 -11.23
CA LEU A 47 14.19 1.61 -10.86
C LEU A 47 14.77 1.72 -9.45
N GLU A 48 14.21 1.00 -8.49
CA GLU A 48 14.67 0.99 -7.10
C GLU A 48 16.11 0.49 -7.01
N ALA A 49 16.42 -0.64 -7.66
CA ALA A 49 17.77 -1.20 -7.71
C ALA A 49 18.81 -0.27 -8.34
N SER A 50 18.37 0.69 -9.16
CA SER A 50 19.24 1.70 -9.76
C SER A 50 19.49 2.93 -8.88
N GLY A 51 18.89 2.99 -7.69
CA GLY A 51 19.00 4.12 -6.76
C GLY A 51 18.30 5.40 -7.24
N ARG A 52 17.40 5.30 -8.24
CA ARG A 52 16.72 6.45 -8.87
C ARG A 52 15.34 6.73 -8.32
N VAL A 53 14.88 5.96 -7.33
CA VAL A 53 13.58 6.19 -6.67
C VAL A 53 13.77 7.17 -5.52
N PRO A 54 13.17 8.37 -5.58
CA PRO A 54 13.27 9.32 -4.48
C PRO A 54 12.51 8.83 -3.25
N THR A 55 13.09 8.99 -2.07
CA THR A 55 12.46 8.65 -0.80
C THR A 55 11.48 9.75 -0.38
N LEU A 56 10.24 9.63 -0.84
CA LEU A 56 9.17 10.54 -0.46
C LEU A 56 8.42 10.01 0.77
N ASN A 57 8.28 10.84 1.80
CA ASN A 57 7.64 10.45 3.06
C ASN A 57 6.16 10.04 2.87
N LEU A 58 5.44 10.70 1.96
CA LEU A 58 4.00 10.48 1.80
C LEU A 58 3.67 9.12 1.13
N PRO A 59 4.26 8.74 -0.02
CA PRO A 59 4.07 7.40 -0.59
C PRO A 59 4.49 6.27 0.35
N ILE A 60 5.58 6.45 1.09
CA ILE A 60 6.05 5.48 2.08
C ILE A 60 5.03 5.32 3.21
N LEU A 61 4.52 6.44 3.75
CA LEU A 61 3.49 6.42 4.78
C LEU A 61 2.22 5.69 4.30
N LEU A 62 1.73 6.04 3.10
CA LEU A 62 0.54 5.43 2.53
C LEU A 62 0.73 3.93 2.25
N GLY A 63 1.90 3.53 1.75
CA GLY A 63 2.25 2.13 1.55
C GLY A 63 2.30 1.34 2.86
N ASN A 64 2.94 1.90 3.89
CA ASN A 64 3.00 1.27 5.22
C ASN A 64 1.62 1.17 5.88
N ALA A 65 0.75 2.16 5.69
CA ALA A 65 -0.61 2.17 6.22
C ALA A 65 -1.63 1.44 5.34
N SER A 66 -1.21 0.87 4.19
CA SER A 66 -2.13 0.33 3.17
C SER A 66 -3.06 -0.76 3.71
N TYR A 67 -2.56 -1.62 4.59
CA TYR A 67 -3.35 -2.67 5.23
C TYR A 67 -4.44 -2.09 6.14
N SER A 68 -4.09 -1.16 7.02
CA SER A 68 -5.08 -0.44 7.84
C SER A 68 -6.08 0.37 6.99
N ILE A 69 -5.65 1.02 5.92
CA ILE A 69 -6.56 1.71 5.00
C ILE A 69 -7.55 0.71 4.38
N TYR A 70 -7.08 -0.46 3.94
CA TYR A 70 -7.94 -1.52 3.43
C TYR A 70 -9.00 -1.98 4.45
N LEU A 71 -8.65 -2.09 5.73
CA LEU A 71 -9.63 -2.50 6.75
C LEU A 71 -10.65 -1.40 7.08
N TRP A 72 -10.21 -0.14 7.17
CA TRP A 72 -11.03 0.95 7.72
C TRP A 72 -11.81 1.76 6.67
N HIS A 73 -11.41 1.73 5.39
CA HIS A 73 -12.04 2.58 4.39
C HIS A 73 -13.52 2.27 4.15
N THR A 74 -13.95 1.00 4.19
CA THR A 74 -15.37 0.62 3.97
C THR A 74 -16.28 1.17 5.07
N PHE A 75 -15.81 1.16 6.31
CA PHE A 75 -16.52 1.78 7.44
C PHE A 75 -16.66 3.29 7.23
N ALA A 76 -15.57 3.98 6.88
CA ALA A 76 -15.59 5.41 6.60
C ALA A 76 -16.52 5.77 5.44
N ILE A 77 -16.47 5.01 4.34
CA ILE A 77 -17.36 5.16 3.18
C ILE A 77 -18.82 5.05 3.62
N SER A 78 -19.17 4.04 4.44
CA SER A 78 -20.54 3.81 4.90
C SER A 78 -21.06 4.99 5.73
N VAL A 79 -20.24 5.50 6.65
CA VAL A 79 -20.57 6.66 7.50
C VAL A 79 -20.76 7.92 6.65
N VAL A 80 -19.81 8.21 5.75
CA VAL A 80 -19.87 9.40 4.89
C VAL A 80 -21.04 9.32 3.92
N ALA A 81 -21.30 8.17 3.30
CA ALA A 81 -22.42 7.99 2.40
C ALA A 81 -23.76 8.22 3.11
N LYS A 82 -23.91 7.68 4.32
CA LYS A 82 -25.13 7.88 5.13
C LYS A 82 -25.28 9.33 5.54
N ALA A 83 -24.25 9.95 6.11
CA ALA A 83 -24.28 11.34 6.51
C ALA A 83 -24.53 12.28 5.32
N GLY A 84 -23.85 12.03 4.19
CA GLY A 84 -24.04 12.78 2.96
C GLY A 84 -25.47 12.71 2.43
N SER A 85 -26.09 11.52 2.48
CA SER A 85 -27.50 11.37 2.10
C SER A 85 -28.45 12.15 3.01
N MET A 86 -28.18 12.21 4.32
CA MET A 86 -29.01 12.93 5.30
C MET A 86 -28.85 14.45 5.19
N LEU A 87 -27.65 14.92 4.83
CA LEU A 87 -27.31 16.34 4.73
C LEU A 87 -27.52 16.90 3.31
N GLY A 88 -27.98 16.08 2.36
CA GLY A 88 -28.16 16.49 0.96
C GLY A 88 -26.84 16.82 0.24
N ILE A 89 -25.73 16.22 0.66
CA ILE A 89 -24.41 16.44 0.06
C ILE A 89 -24.39 15.80 -1.34
N PRO A 90 -23.94 16.51 -2.40
CA PRO A 90 -23.81 15.96 -3.73
C PRO A 90 -22.96 14.67 -3.77
N PRO A 91 -23.28 13.68 -4.62
CA PRO A 91 -22.57 12.39 -4.65
C PRO A 91 -21.06 12.52 -4.87
N VAL A 92 -20.63 13.45 -5.74
CA VAL A 92 -19.21 13.71 -6.01
C VAL A 92 -18.48 14.23 -4.77
N MET A 93 -19.13 15.11 -4.01
CA MET A 93 -18.56 15.64 -2.77
C MET A 93 -18.53 14.56 -1.68
N SER A 94 -19.57 13.73 -1.59
CA SER A 94 -19.61 12.57 -0.70
C SER A 94 -18.49 11.57 -1.02
N MET A 95 -18.22 11.31 -2.30
CA MET A 95 -17.11 10.46 -2.75
C MET A 95 -15.76 11.02 -2.30
N ALA A 96 -15.51 12.32 -2.54
CA ALA A 96 -14.27 12.96 -2.11
C ALA A 96 -14.07 12.89 -0.60
N LEU A 97 -15.13 13.15 0.17
CA LEU A 97 -15.12 13.03 1.63
C LEU A 97 -14.87 11.58 2.09
N ALA A 98 -15.44 10.59 1.40
CA ALA A 98 -15.25 9.18 1.71
C ALA A 98 -13.80 8.72 1.48
N ILE A 99 -13.18 9.15 0.37
CA ILE A 99 -11.76 8.88 0.07
C ILE A 99 -10.86 9.49 1.15
N VAL A 100 -11.07 10.77 1.47
CA VAL A 100 -10.26 11.49 2.46
C VAL A 100 -10.43 10.88 3.84
N SER A 101 -11.67 10.71 4.30
CA SER A 101 -11.96 10.14 5.62
C SER A 101 -11.47 8.70 5.76
N GLY A 102 -11.63 7.86 4.73
CA GLY A 102 -11.14 6.47 4.74
C GLY A 102 -9.63 6.40 4.84
N THR A 103 -8.93 7.26 4.10
CA THR A 103 -7.47 7.35 4.14
C THR A 103 -6.99 7.86 5.50
N VAL A 104 -7.60 8.93 6.02
CA VAL A 104 -7.24 9.50 7.34
C VAL A 104 -7.53 8.50 8.46
N ALA A 105 -8.69 7.84 8.45
CA ALA A 105 -9.05 6.81 9.43
C ALA A 105 -8.09 5.62 9.37
N GLY A 106 -7.74 5.16 8.17
CA GLY A 106 -6.75 4.10 7.98
C GLY A 106 -5.35 4.48 8.48
N ILE A 107 -4.88 5.70 8.21
CA ILE A 107 -3.60 6.20 8.74
C ILE A 107 -3.64 6.31 10.26
N ALA A 108 -4.75 6.76 10.84
CA ALA A 108 -4.92 6.83 12.29
C ALA A 108 -4.89 5.42 12.91
N ALA A 109 -5.59 4.45 12.33
CA ALA A 109 -5.56 3.07 12.77
C ALA A 109 -4.17 2.44 12.63
N TYR A 110 -3.46 2.73 11.55
CA TYR A 110 -2.07 2.30 11.37
C TYR A 110 -1.18 2.82 12.50
N ALA A 111 -1.26 4.12 12.81
CA ALA A 111 -0.43 4.74 13.82
C ALA A 111 -0.76 4.26 15.24
N LEU A 112 -2.04 4.01 15.54
CA LEU A 112 -2.54 3.72 16.89
C LEU A 112 -2.65 2.23 17.22
N LEU A 113 -2.86 1.36 16.23
CA LEU A 113 -3.05 -0.08 16.43
C LEU A 113 -1.94 -0.89 15.77
N GLU A 114 -1.76 -0.74 14.45
CA GLU A 114 -0.84 -1.61 13.70
C GLU A 114 0.62 -1.39 14.10
N ARG A 115 1.07 -0.12 14.12
CA ARG A 115 2.44 0.24 14.46
C ARG A 115 2.87 -0.19 15.88
N PRO A 116 2.06 -0.04 16.95
CA PRO A 116 2.44 -0.55 18.27
C PRO A 116 2.40 -2.06 18.38
N LEU A 117 1.51 -2.76 17.65
CA LEU A 117 1.46 -4.23 17.64
C LEU A 117 2.67 -4.85 16.93
N LEU A 118 3.20 -4.15 15.91
CA LEU A 118 4.39 -4.57 15.17
C LEU A 118 5.71 -4.25 15.88
N GLN A 119 5.70 -3.47 16.98
CA GLN A 119 6.92 -3.27 17.76
C GLN A 119 7.28 -4.58 18.47
N PRO A 120 8.50 -5.10 18.27
CA PRO A 120 8.95 -6.27 19.00
C PRO A 120 8.84 -5.97 20.50
N ARG A 121 8.03 -6.75 21.23
CA ARG A 121 8.19 -6.84 22.68
C ARG A 121 9.66 -7.21 22.88
N ARG A 122 10.43 -6.32 23.49
CA ARG A 122 11.79 -6.63 23.92
C ARG A 122 11.69 -7.79 24.90
N THR A 123 11.82 -9.02 24.41
CA THR A 123 12.10 -10.17 25.26
C THR A 123 13.50 -9.92 25.81
N PRO A 124 13.69 -9.79 27.13
CA PRO A 124 15.03 -9.72 27.69
C PRO A 124 15.83 -10.91 27.17
N PRO A 125 17.08 -10.74 26.70
CA PRO A 125 17.88 -11.88 26.29
C PRO A 125 17.90 -12.86 27.46
N ALA A 126 17.37 -14.07 27.24
CA ALA A 126 17.51 -15.15 28.19
C ALA A 126 19.00 -15.26 28.49
N ALA A 127 19.38 -15.04 29.75
CA ALA A 127 20.76 -15.13 30.18
C ALA A 127 21.27 -16.53 29.79
N VAL A 128 21.98 -16.60 28.67
CA VAL A 128 22.65 -17.82 28.22
C VAL A 128 23.64 -18.14 29.32
N GLY A 129 23.34 -19.18 30.08
CA GLY A 129 24.15 -19.66 31.19
C GLY A 129 25.56 -19.94 30.71
N LEU A 130 26.47 -19.01 31.00
CA LEU A 130 27.90 -19.23 30.99
C LEU A 130 28.22 -20.16 32.17
N ALA A 131 28.03 -21.46 31.96
CA ALA A 131 28.54 -22.50 32.85
C ALA A 131 28.82 -23.75 32.02
N GLY A 132 29.90 -23.71 31.24
CA GLY A 132 30.62 -24.94 30.91
C GLY A 132 31.59 -25.24 32.04
N PRO A 133 31.55 -26.43 32.68
CA PRO A 133 32.69 -26.92 33.40
C PRO A 133 33.69 -27.55 32.44
N ALA A 134 34.94 -27.37 32.81
CA ALA A 134 36.16 -27.72 32.13
C ALA A 134 36.26 -29.20 31.74
N ALA A 135 37.11 -29.42 30.73
CA ALA A 135 37.72 -30.70 30.41
C ALA A 135 38.30 -31.37 31.66
N ASP A 136 38.09 -32.69 31.75
CA ASP A 136 39.01 -33.69 32.29
C ASP A 136 38.76 -35.02 31.54
#